data_AF-A0A2W2C4X1-F1
#
_entry.id   AF-A0A2W2C4X1-F1
#
_cell.length_a   1.000
_cell.length_b   1.000
_cell.length_c   1.000
_cell.angle_alpha   90.00
_cell.angle_beta   90.00
_cell.angle_gamma   90.00
#
_symmetry.space_group_name_H-M   'P 1'
#
loop_
_entity.id
_entity.type
_entity.pdbx_description
1 polymer ?
#
loop_
_entity_poly.entity_id
_entity_poly.type
_entity_poly.pdbx_seq_one_letter_code
_entity_poly.pdbx_strand_id
1 'polypeptide(L)'
;MSRSARLLAVTVGLLATAAFAPPAAAASAQEYSASQLSAVSGAVERSGVEGVAWYVDPRSDRVVVTADSTVSRAELAKIRQSAGDNAGAIQVQRSPGVFTRLLSAGDAIYGGGYRCSLGFNVVSGGTYYFLTAGHCGDVANTWYTNSRQTTLIGPTVGSSFPGNDYALVRYDNTSLSHPGGFTVADAYVGESVKRTGSTTGTHSGTVTALNVTVRYVGSGTVRGMIQTNVCAEPGDSGGPLYDGSKALGITSGGSGNCRSGGTTFYQPVREAANAYNVNVF
;
A
#
# COMPACT_ATOMS: atom_id res chain seq x y z
N MET A 1 20.72 -76.12 -65.93
CA MET A 1 21.37 -74.80 -65.82
C MET A 1 20.33 -73.72 -66.08
N SER A 2 19.97 -72.91 -65.08
CA SER A 2 19.30 -71.61 -65.29
C SER A 2 19.56 -70.74 -64.06
N ARG A 3 19.63 -69.42 -64.25
CA ARG A 3 20.03 -68.44 -63.23
C ARG A 3 18.81 -67.90 -62.49
N SER A 4 18.98 -67.51 -61.23
CA SER A 4 18.07 -66.59 -60.54
C SER A 4 18.86 -65.71 -59.57
N ALA A 5 18.42 -64.47 -59.42
CA ALA A 5 19.26 -63.34 -59.00
C ALA A 5 19.45 -63.24 -57.48
N ARG A 6 20.59 -62.69 -57.06
CA ARG A 6 20.79 -62.16 -55.71
C ARG A 6 20.28 -60.72 -55.68
N LEU A 7 19.32 -60.39 -54.82
CA LEU A 7 19.15 -59.03 -54.32
C LEU A 7 19.97 -58.87 -53.04
N LEU A 8 20.80 -57.82 -52.98
CA LEU A 8 21.30 -57.31 -51.71
C LEU A 8 20.30 -56.28 -51.18
N ALA A 9 19.87 -56.45 -49.93
CA ALA A 9 19.28 -55.37 -49.13
C ALA A 9 20.30 -54.98 -48.06
N VAL A 10 20.83 -53.76 -48.12
CA VAL A 10 21.72 -53.20 -47.10
C VAL A 10 20.88 -52.28 -46.21
N THR A 11 20.64 -52.71 -44.98
CA THR A 11 20.00 -51.91 -43.94
C THR A 11 21.06 -51.30 -43.03
N VAL A 12 21.26 -49.98 -43.12
CA VAL A 12 22.12 -49.23 -42.20
C VAL A 12 21.28 -48.79 -41.01
N GLY A 13 21.51 -49.39 -39.85
CA GLY A 13 20.89 -48.97 -38.59
C GLY A 13 21.72 -47.86 -37.91
N LEU A 14 21.18 -46.64 -37.84
CA LEU A 14 21.72 -45.61 -36.94
C LEU A 14 21.23 -45.87 -35.51
N LEU A 15 22.15 -46.17 -34.59
CA LEU A 15 21.89 -46.15 -33.16
C LEU A 15 22.10 -44.73 -32.63
N ALA A 16 21.01 -44.02 -32.36
CA ALA A 16 21.05 -42.74 -31.66
C ALA A 16 21.09 -42.96 -30.14
N THR A 17 22.26 -42.77 -29.53
CA THR A 17 22.43 -42.82 -28.07
C THR A 17 21.95 -41.52 -27.43
N ALA A 18 20.67 -41.48 -27.05
CA ALA A 18 20.13 -40.38 -26.24
C ALA A 18 20.73 -40.42 -24.83
N ALA A 19 21.64 -39.48 -24.53
CA ALA A 19 22.17 -39.30 -23.19
C ALA A 19 21.07 -38.75 -22.27
N PHE A 20 20.56 -39.58 -21.37
CA PHE A 20 19.69 -39.12 -20.29
C PHE A 20 20.49 -38.27 -19.31
N ALA A 21 20.44 -36.95 -19.48
CA ALA A 21 20.76 -36.04 -18.40
C ALA A 21 19.69 -36.19 -17.30
N PRO A 22 20.06 -36.41 -16.02
CA PRO A 22 19.08 -36.35 -14.94
C PRO A 22 18.47 -34.95 -14.90
N PRO A 23 17.18 -34.80 -14.52
CA PRO A 23 16.59 -33.49 -14.33
C PRO A 23 17.44 -32.72 -13.32
N ALA A 24 17.88 -31.52 -13.69
CA ALA A 24 18.62 -30.66 -12.78
C ALA A 24 17.77 -30.46 -11.52
N ALA A 25 18.29 -30.88 -10.37
CA ALA A 25 17.61 -30.69 -9.10
C ALA A 25 17.35 -29.18 -8.95
N ALA A 26 16.07 -28.79 -8.95
CA ALA A 26 15.69 -27.44 -8.66
C ALA A 26 16.25 -27.12 -7.27
N ALA A 27 17.22 -26.21 -7.21
CA ALA A 27 17.84 -25.81 -5.96
C ALA A 27 16.72 -25.40 -4.99
N SER A 28 16.64 -26.07 -3.84
CA SER A 28 15.64 -25.78 -2.82
C SER A 28 15.66 -24.27 -2.55
N ALA A 29 14.53 -23.61 -2.78
CA ALA A 29 14.43 -22.17 -2.58
C ALA A 29 14.89 -21.86 -1.15
N GLN A 30 15.95 -21.07 -1.00
CA GLN A 30 16.53 -20.80 0.31
C GLN A 30 15.45 -20.24 1.24
N GLU A 31 15.20 -20.97 2.33
CA GLU A 31 14.32 -20.56 3.42
C GLU A 31 15.07 -19.56 4.31
N TYR A 32 14.35 -18.60 4.89
CA TYR A 32 14.92 -17.60 5.79
C TYR A 32 14.12 -17.60 7.09
N SER A 33 14.82 -17.70 8.23
CA SER A 33 14.16 -17.63 9.53
C SER A 33 13.52 -16.25 9.78
N ALA A 34 12.53 -16.19 10.67
CA ALA A 34 11.88 -14.93 11.07
C ALA A 34 12.88 -13.87 11.55
N SER A 35 13.99 -14.27 12.20
CA SER A 35 15.05 -13.37 12.63
C SER A 35 15.84 -12.77 11.44
N GLN A 36 16.13 -13.57 10.40
CA GLN A 36 16.74 -13.10 9.16
C GLN A 36 15.78 -12.16 8.41
N LEU A 37 14.50 -12.50 8.30
CA LEU A 37 13.49 -11.65 7.66
C LEU A 37 13.31 -10.31 8.39
N SER A 38 13.34 -10.31 9.71
CA SER A 38 13.35 -9.09 10.53
C SER A 38 14.62 -8.25 10.28
N ALA A 39 15.79 -8.88 10.28
CA ALA A 39 17.07 -8.20 10.00
C ALA A 39 17.12 -7.60 8.58
N VAL A 40 16.55 -8.29 7.59
CA VAL A 40 16.41 -7.82 6.20
C VAL A 40 15.41 -6.67 6.11
N SER A 41 14.27 -6.72 6.81
CA SER A 41 13.34 -5.58 6.87
C SER A 41 14.02 -4.32 7.43
N GLY A 42 14.77 -4.47 8.53
CA GLY A 42 15.60 -3.38 9.08
C GLY A 42 16.74 -2.95 8.16
N ALA A 43 17.21 -3.82 7.26
CA ALA A 43 18.20 -3.47 6.24
C ALA A 43 17.60 -2.63 5.09
N VAL A 44 16.38 -2.96 4.64
CA VAL A 44 15.62 -2.12 3.70
C VAL A 44 15.41 -0.73 4.32
N GLU A 45 15.05 -0.67 5.60
CA GLU A 45 14.92 0.59 6.33
C GLU A 45 16.24 1.40 6.35
N ARG A 46 17.34 0.79 6.81
CA ARG A 46 18.67 1.43 6.90
C ARG A 46 19.27 1.84 5.55
N SER A 47 18.81 1.26 4.44
CA SER A 47 19.28 1.63 3.09
C SER A 47 19.06 3.11 2.75
N GLY A 48 18.10 3.77 3.39
CA GLY A 48 17.73 5.17 3.16
C GLY A 48 17.16 5.46 1.77
N VAL A 49 16.84 4.45 0.96
CA VAL A 49 16.21 4.62 -0.35
C VAL A 49 14.76 5.05 -0.17
N GLU A 50 14.33 6.09 -0.89
CA GLU A 50 12.93 6.57 -0.96
C GLU A 50 12.19 5.88 -2.12
N GLY A 51 10.86 6.08 -2.25
CA GLY A 51 10.09 5.49 -3.35
C GLY A 51 9.91 3.97 -3.20
N VAL A 52 10.07 3.43 -1.99
CA VAL A 52 9.88 2.01 -1.67
C VAL A 52 8.86 1.78 -0.56
N ALA A 53 8.13 0.69 -0.70
CA ALA A 53 7.27 0.12 0.32
C ALA A 53 7.66 -1.35 0.53
N TRP A 54 7.65 -1.85 1.77
CA TRP A 54 8.05 -3.23 2.06
C TRP A 54 7.30 -3.86 3.22
N TYR A 55 7.22 -5.19 3.17
CA TYR A 55 6.65 -6.04 4.22
C TYR A 55 7.34 -7.41 4.25
N VAL A 56 7.21 -8.12 5.37
CA VAL A 56 7.59 -9.53 5.47
C VAL A 56 6.42 -10.39 5.03
N ASP A 57 6.60 -11.23 4.01
CA ASP A 57 5.60 -12.20 3.58
C ASP A 57 5.89 -13.58 4.21
N PRO A 58 5.07 -14.02 5.19
CA PRO A 58 5.24 -15.33 5.85
C PRO A 58 4.78 -16.51 4.98
N ARG A 59 4.27 -16.28 3.76
CA ARG A 59 3.90 -17.36 2.82
C ARG A 59 5.02 -17.75 1.87
N SER A 60 5.96 -16.85 1.62
CA SER A 60 7.11 -17.07 0.73
C SER A 60 8.46 -17.01 1.44
N ASP A 61 8.47 -16.70 2.74
CA ASP A 61 9.66 -16.38 3.53
C ASP A 61 10.56 -15.35 2.82
N ARG A 62 9.95 -14.23 2.43
CA ARG A 62 10.61 -13.12 1.75
C ARG A 62 10.29 -11.78 2.40
N VAL A 63 11.19 -10.83 2.23
CA VAL A 63 10.88 -9.40 2.36
C VAL A 63 10.54 -8.90 0.96
N VAL A 64 9.25 -8.58 0.76
CA VAL A 64 8.77 -8.05 -0.52
C VAL A 64 8.97 -6.55 -0.50
N VAL A 65 9.72 -6.03 -1.48
CA VAL A 65 10.00 -4.60 -1.66
C VAL A 65 9.36 -4.13 -2.97
N THR A 66 8.26 -3.40 -2.86
CA THR A 66 7.62 -2.71 -3.98
C THR A 66 8.34 -1.38 -4.20
N ALA A 67 8.93 -1.20 -5.38
CA ALA A 67 9.64 0.02 -5.75
C ALA A 67 8.90 0.79 -6.86
N ASP A 68 8.75 2.10 -6.67
CA ASP A 68 8.07 2.98 -7.61
C ASP A 68 8.92 3.29 -8.86
N SER A 69 8.45 4.15 -9.78
CA SER A 69 9.15 4.45 -11.03
C SER A 69 10.47 5.23 -10.87
N THR A 70 10.69 5.90 -9.73
CA THR A 70 11.91 6.70 -9.47
C THR A 70 13.10 5.82 -9.07
N VAL A 71 12.85 4.73 -8.35
CA VAL A 71 13.90 3.88 -7.77
C VAL A 71 14.71 3.20 -8.88
N SER A 72 15.99 3.54 -8.96
CA SER A 72 16.94 3.03 -9.94
C SER A 72 17.46 1.62 -9.63
N ARG A 73 18.15 1.00 -10.60
CA ARG A 73 18.85 -0.28 -10.38
C ARG A 73 19.97 -0.15 -9.33
N ALA A 74 20.61 1.01 -9.23
CA ALA A 74 21.67 1.26 -8.25
C ALA A 74 21.10 1.34 -6.82
N GLU A 75 19.92 1.94 -6.65
CA GLU A 75 19.23 1.99 -5.36
C GLU A 75 18.67 0.62 -4.94
N LEU A 76 18.12 -0.16 -5.89
CA LEU A 76 17.77 -1.56 -5.62
C LEU A 76 19.00 -2.40 -5.22
N ALA A 77 20.16 -2.13 -5.83
CA ALA A 77 21.42 -2.77 -5.44
C ALA A 77 21.88 -2.33 -4.04
N LYS A 78 21.72 -1.04 -3.67
CA LYS A 78 21.98 -0.51 -2.32
C LYS A 78 21.10 -1.19 -1.26
N ILE A 79 19.81 -1.41 -1.55
CA ILE A 79 18.89 -2.16 -0.69
C ILE A 79 19.40 -3.59 -0.48
N ARG A 80 19.77 -4.30 -1.56
CA ARG A 80 20.34 -5.66 -1.47
C ARG A 80 21.66 -5.68 -0.69
N GLN A 81 22.57 -4.75 -0.97
CA GLN A 81 23.85 -4.64 -0.26
C GLN A 81 23.66 -4.40 1.24
N SER A 82 22.65 -3.61 1.63
CA SER A 82 22.32 -3.36 3.05
C SER A 82 21.91 -4.63 3.80
N ALA A 83 21.39 -5.65 3.10
CA ALA A 83 20.95 -6.92 3.66
C ALA A 83 22.05 -8.01 3.72
N GLY A 84 23.23 -7.74 3.15
CA GLY A 84 24.38 -8.66 3.16
C GLY A 84 24.05 -10.04 2.63
N ASP A 85 24.49 -11.08 3.35
CA ASP A 85 24.29 -12.49 2.98
C ASP A 85 22.81 -12.90 2.86
N ASN A 86 21.90 -12.15 3.48
CA ASN A 86 20.45 -12.38 3.40
C ASN A 86 19.78 -11.64 2.22
N ALA A 87 20.54 -11.05 1.29
CA ALA A 87 20.00 -10.31 0.14
C ALA A 87 19.10 -11.14 -0.79
N GLY A 88 19.22 -12.48 -0.76
CA GLY A 88 18.34 -13.40 -1.47
C GLY A 88 16.92 -13.50 -0.90
N ALA A 89 16.70 -13.02 0.33
CA ALA A 89 15.36 -12.89 0.92
C ALA A 89 14.54 -11.75 0.31
N ILE A 90 15.17 -10.84 -0.45
CA ILE A 90 14.50 -9.67 -1.03
C ILE A 90 13.89 -10.00 -2.38
N GLN A 91 12.56 -10.03 -2.42
CA GLN A 91 11.77 -10.09 -3.64
C GLN A 91 11.35 -8.66 -4.05
N VAL A 92 11.78 -8.21 -5.23
CA VAL A 92 11.43 -6.86 -5.71
C VAL A 92 10.21 -6.93 -6.60
N GLN A 93 9.22 -6.07 -6.32
CA GLN A 93 8.09 -5.76 -7.18
C GLN A 93 8.24 -4.32 -7.72
N ARG A 94 7.58 -4.00 -8.83
CA ARG A 94 7.57 -2.64 -9.40
C ARG A 94 6.15 -2.10 -9.46
N SER A 95 5.98 -0.85 -9.04
CA SER A 95 4.73 -0.10 -9.20
C SER A 95 4.93 1.05 -10.19
N PRO A 96 3.95 1.36 -11.06
CA PRO A 96 4.00 2.53 -11.93
C PRO A 96 3.81 3.83 -11.13
N GLY A 97 4.37 4.93 -11.64
CA GLY A 97 4.31 6.25 -11.00
C GLY A 97 5.21 6.38 -9.77
N VAL A 98 5.10 7.51 -9.07
CA VAL A 98 5.91 7.86 -7.89
C VAL A 98 5.05 7.72 -6.62
N PHE A 99 5.59 7.22 -5.52
CA PHE A 99 4.90 7.19 -4.23
C PHE A 99 4.81 8.61 -3.64
N THR A 100 3.59 9.15 -3.63
CA THR A 100 3.28 10.52 -3.20
C THR A 100 2.10 10.56 -2.23
N ARG A 101 2.01 11.65 -1.46
CA ARG A 101 0.80 12.07 -0.72
C ARG A 101 -0.24 12.60 -1.70
N LEU A 102 -1.53 12.48 -1.39
CA LEU A 102 -2.59 12.73 -2.37
C LEU A 102 -3.47 13.94 -1.97
N LEU A 103 -3.21 15.14 -2.53
CA LEU A 103 -3.96 16.41 -2.26
C LEU A 103 -4.55 17.12 -3.53
N SER A 104 -5.87 17.46 -3.62
CA SER A 104 -6.56 18.25 -4.71
C SER A 104 -8.06 18.57 -4.38
N ALA A 105 -9.02 18.83 -5.33
CA ALA A 105 -10.51 19.20 -5.28
C ALA A 105 -11.72 18.16 -5.18
N GLY A 106 -12.71 18.22 -4.25
CA GLY A 106 -13.95 17.36 -4.16
C GLY A 106 -14.38 16.85 -2.75
N ASP A 107 -15.50 16.14 -2.50
CA ASP A 107 -16.17 15.90 -1.16
C ASP A 107 -15.32 16.11 0.11
N ALA A 108 -15.45 17.30 0.68
CA ALA A 108 -14.26 18.08 0.88
C ALA A 108 -14.08 18.59 2.30
N ILE A 109 -12.86 18.38 2.79
CA ILE A 109 -12.31 19.23 3.83
C ILE A 109 -11.27 20.14 3.14
N TYR A 110 -11.49 21.44 3.18
CA TYR A 110 -10.58 22.46 2.65
C TYR A 110 -9.88 23.20 3.80
N GLY A 111 -8.57 23.38 3.72
CA GLY A 111 -7.78 24.02 4.77
C GLY A 111 -6.32 24.21 4.36
N GLY A 112 -5.66 25.27 4.84
CA GLY A 112 -4.24 25.52 4.53
C GLY A 112 -3.89 25.77 3.05
N GLY A 113 -4.89 26.01 2.19
CA GLY A 113 -4.71 26.06 0.73
C GLY A 113 -4.82 24.70 0.03
N TYR A 114 -5.01 23.62 0.80
CA TYR A 114 -5.20 22.26 0.31
C TYR A 114 -6.68 21.84 0.46
N ARG A 115 -6.99 20.67 -0.10
CA ARG A 115 -8.08 19.83 0.38
C ARG A 115 -7.52 18.45 0.73
N CYS A 116 -8.26 17.76 1.60
CA CYS A 116 -8.28 16.30 1.70
C CYS A 116 -9.73 15.76 1.71
N SER A 117 -9.87 14.44 1.78
CA SER A 117 -11.14 13.79 2.06
C SER A 117 -11.39 13.70 3.58
N LEU A 118 -12.66 13.72 3.97
CA LEU A 118 -13.09 13.17 5.25
C LEU A 118 -12.99 11.64 5.20
N GLY A 119 -12.52 11.02 6.30
CA GLY A 119 -12.42 9.57 6.46
C GLY A 119 -13.66 8.97 7.09
N PHE A 120 -13.71 9.02 8.42
CA PHE A 120 -14.84 8.51 9.20
C PHE A 120 -15.25 9.53 10.25
N ASN A 121 -16.56 9.74 10.44
CA ASN A 121 -17.07 10.47 11.59
C ASN A 121 -16.85 9.64 12.86
N VAL A 122 -16.47 10.32 13.94
CA VAL A 122 -16.18 9.70 15.24
C VAL A 122 -16.70 10.55 16.39
N VAL A 123 -16.97 9.92 17.52
CA VAL A 123 -17.52 10.59 18.71
C VAL A 123 -16.70 10.23 19.97
N SER A 124 -16.46 11.22 20.82
CA SER A 124 -15.89 11.01 22.15
C SER A 124 -16.47 12.02 23.14
N GLY A 125 -16.94 11.55 24.30
CA GLY A 125 -17.56 12.41 25.33
C GLY A 125 -18.78 13.22 24.85
N GLY A 126 -19.50 12.75 23.82
CA GLY A 126 -20.59 13.50 23.19
C GLY A 126 -20.15 14.61 22.22
N THR A 127 -18.85 14.83 22.04
CA THR A 127 -18.30 15.74 21.03
C THR A 127 -18.06 14.98 19.73
N TYR A 128 -18.45 15.57 18.60
CA TYR A 128 -18.25 15.02 17.27
C TYR A 128 -16.93 15.48 16.64
N TYR A 129 -16.29 14.55 15.95
CA TYR A 129 -15.06 14.75 15.21
C TYR A 129 -15.13 13.96 13.90
N PHE A 130 -14.12 14.10 13.05
CA PHE A 130 -13.83 13.11 12.02
C PHE A 130 -12.33 12.80 11.98
N LEU A 131 -12.01 11.61 11.50
CA LEU A 131 -10.66 11.18 11.18
C LEU A 131 -10.33 11.52 9.72
N THR A 132 -9.10 11.99 9.48
CA THR A 132 -8.50 12.19 8.15
C THR A 132 -7.00 11.84 8.22
N ALA A 133 -6.23 12.08 7.17
CA ALA A 133 -4.80 11.77 7.17
C ALA A 133 -3.98 12.80 8.00
N GLY A 134 -2.88 12.36 8.59
CA GLY A 134 -1.97 13.18 9.40
C GLY A 134 -1.31 14.27 8.57
N HIS A 135 -0.77 13.92 7.41
CA HIS A 135 -0.16 14.92 6.51
C HIS A 135 -1.16 15.98 5.99
N CYS A 136 -2.47 15.74 6.13
CA CYS A 136 -3.51 16.74 5.90
C CYS A 136 -3.68 17.66 7.12
N GLY A 137 -3.74 17.08 8.33
CA GLY A 137 -3.81 17.82 9.59
C GLY A 137 -2.61 18.75 9.81
N ASP A 138 -1.39 18.29 9.45
CA ASP A 138 -0.15 19.06 9.58
C ASP A 138 -0.12 20.35 8.76
N VAL A 139 -0.81 20.38 7.61
CA VAL A 139 -0.85 21.53 6.70
C VAL A 139 -2.08 22.41 6.89
N ALA A 140 -3.06 21.99 7.69
CA ALA A 140 -4.34 22.66 7.85
C ALA A 140 -4.82 22.68 9.31
N ASN A 141 -4.69 23.84 9.96
CA ASN A 141 -5.19 24.08 11.32
C ASN A 141 -6.72 24.22 11.40
N THR A 142 -7.40 24.52 10.29
CA THR A 142 -8.84 24.80 10.25
C THR A 142 -9.42 24.32 8.94
N TRP A 143 -10.58 23.65 9.03
CA TRP A 143 -11.24 22.98 7.91
C TRP A 143 -12.60 23.59 7.59
N TYR A 144 -12.94 23.58 6.30
CA TYR A 144 -14.17 24.12 5.73
C TYR A 144 -14.78 23.14 4.73
N THR A 145 -16.10 23.15 4.55
CA THR A 145 -16.80 22.25 3.60
C THR A 145 -16.67 22.71 2.13
N ASN A 146 -16.18 23.93 1.90
CA ASN A 146 -16.07 24.51 0.56
C ASN A 146 -14.75 25.28 0.34
N SER A 147 -14.31 25.35 -0.92
CA SER A 147 -13.03 25.96 -1.32
C SER A 147 -12.96 27.48 -1.10
N ARG A 148 -14.11 28.14 -0.94
CA ARG A 148 -14.20 29.57 -0.60
C ARG A 148 -14.08 29.82 0.91
N GLN A 149 -13.95 28.76 1.71
CA GLN A 149 -13.79 28.79 3.17
C GLN A 149 -14.92 29.56 3.90
N THR A 150 -16.15 29.50 3.36
CA THR A 150 -17.30 30.23 3.95
C THR A 150 -18.10 29.42 4.97
N THR A 151 -17.95 28.09 4.98
CA THR A 151 -18.66 27.19 5.90
C THR A 151 -17.63 26.44 6.72
N LEU A 152 -17.41 26.92 7.95
CA LEU A 152 -16.51 26.30 8.92
C LEU A 152 -16.98 24.88 9.26
N ILE A 153 -16.03 23.96 9.38
CA ILE A 153 -16.21 22.67 10.05
C ILE A 153 -15.66 22.78 11.47
N GLY A 154 -14.36 23.12 11.58
CA GLY A 154 -13.65 23.30 12.85
C GLY A 154 -12.14 23.01 12.72
N PRO A 155 -11.40 22.98 13.83
CA PRO A 155 -9.94 22.86 13.84
C PRO A 155 -9.44 21.42 13.86
N THR A 156 -8.23 21.22 13.33
CA THR A 156 -7.42 20.03 13.64
C THR A 156 -7.05 20.10 15.13
N VAL A 157 -7.37 19.05 15.88
CA VAL A 157 -7.11 18.94 17.33
C VAL A 157 -6.04 17.91 17.67
N GLY A 158 -5.63 17.10 16.71
CA GLY A 158 -4.49 16.20 16.79
C GLY A 158 -4.04 15.77 15.40
N SER A 159 -2.75 15.60 15.21
CA SER A 159 -2.15 15.09 13.97
C SER A 159 -0.91 14.26 14.30
N SER A 160 -0.64 13.24 13.51
CA SER A 160 0.55 12.39 13.61
C SER A 160 1.00 11.95 12.23
N PHE A 161 2.02 12.63 11.71
CA PHE A 161 2.76 12.26 10.50
C PHE A 161 4.18 12.88 10.53
N PRO A 162 5.21 12.23 9.96
CA PRO A 162 5.26 10.83 9.52
C PRO A 162 5.34 9.86 10.72
N GLY A 163 5.73 8.61 10.50
CA GLY A 163 5.64 7.51 11.47
C GLY A 163 4.32 6.77 11.32
N ASN A 164 3.23 7.50 11.53
CA ASN A 164 1.84 7.14 11.23
C ASN A 164 1.26 8.14 10.21
N ASP A 165 -0.03 8.03 9.85
CA ASP A 165 -0.70 9.04 9.02
C ASP A 165 -2.19 9.23 9.37
N TYR A 166 -2.47 9.81 10.55
CA TYR A 166 -3.83 10.19 10.97
C TYR A 166 -3.91 11.57 11.63
N ALA A 167 -5.04 12.23 11.45
CA ALA A 167 -5.44 13.45 12.15
C ALA A 167 -6.88 13.37 12.65
N LEU A 168 -7.16 14.10 13.73
CA LEU A 168 -8.49 14.30 14.30
C LEU A 168 -8.89 15.76 14.13
N VAL A 169 -10.08 15.99 13.58
CA VAL A 169 -10.66 17.32 13.38
C VAL A 169 -11.98 17.40 14.13
N ARG A 170 -12.18 18.46 14.93
CA ARG A 170 -13.40 18.66 15.70
C ARG A 170 -14.45 19.38 14.87
N TYR A 171 -15.71 18.99 15.02
CA TYR A 171 -16.85 19.78 14.55
C TYR A 171 -17.16 20.89 15.55
N ASP A 172 -16.84 22.14 15.19
CA ASP A 172 -17.30 23.34 15.90
C ASP A 172 -18.64 23.85 15.35
N ASN A 173 -18.95 23.52 14.09
CA ASN A 173 -20.21 23.89 13.46
C ASN A 173 -21.28 22.79 13.66
N THR A 174 -22.15 23.00 14.65
CA THR A 174 -23.23 22.08 15.02
C THR A 174 -24.38 21.98 14.01
N SER A 175 -24.35 22.76 12.91
CA SER A 175 -25.35 22.64 11.83
C SER A 175 -24.94 21.64 10.74
N LEU A 176 -23.74 21.07 10.81
CA LEU A 176 -23.27 20.06 9.86
C LEU A 176 -23.77 18.68 10.27
N SER A 177 -24.18 17.88 9.28
CA SER A 177 -24.46 16.47 9.52
C SER A 177 -23.15 15.68 9.61
N HIS A 178 -23.07 14.82 10.62
CA HIS A 178 -22.00 13.84 10.79
C HIS A 178 -22.64 12.44 10.73
N PRO A 179 -22.96 11.93 9.52
CA PRO A 179 -23.55 10.61 9.35
C PRO A 179 -22.58 9.52 9.78
N GLY A 180 -23.09 8.54 10.53
CA GLY A 180 -22.40 7.30 10.85
C GLY A 180 -22.78 6.16 9.91
N GLY A 181 -22.80 4.95 10.43
CA GLY A 181 -23.07 3.70 9.72
C GLY A 181 -21.85 2.78 9.59
N PHE A 182 -20.75 3.08 10.27
CA PHE A 182 -19.52 2.28 10.22
C PHE A 182 -19.09 1.73 11.57
N THR A 183 -18.48 0.55 11.55
CA THR A 183 -17.86 -0.10 12.72
C THR A 183 -16.41 -0.44 12.41
N VAL A 184 -15.49 -0.15 13.34
CA VAL A 184 -14.06 -0.46 13.19
C VAL A 184 -13.82 -1.98 13.06
N ALA A 185 -13.16 -2.38 11.99
CA ALA A 185 -12.65 -3.74 11.77
C ALA A 185 -11.19 -3.71 11.31
N ASP A 186 -10.55 -4.88 11.33
CA ASP A 186 -9.19 -5.06 10.82
C ASP A 186 -9.23 -5.69 9.43
N ALA A 187 -8.41 -5.16 8.52
CA ALA A 187 -8.34 -5.65 7.14
C ALA A 187 -7.58 -6.98 7.04
N TYR A 188 -7.90 -7.79 6.03
CA TYR A 188 -7.15 -9.03 5.72
C TYR A 188 -6.65 -9.08 4.27
N VAL A 189 -5.51 -9.74 4.02
CA VAL A 189 -4.97 -9.90 2.66
C VAL A 189 -5.93 -10.72 1.80
N GLY A 190 -6.33 -10.17 0.65
CA GLY A 190 -7.36 -10.72 -0.24
C GLY A 190 -8.77 -10.18 0.02
N GLU A 191 -9.00 -9.35 1.03
CA GLU A 191 -10.29 -8.69 1.26
C GLU A 191 -10.67 -7.79 0.07
N SER A 192 -11.91 -7.95 -0.41
CA SER A 192 -12.50 -7.03 -1.38
C SER A 192 -12.95 -5.77 -0.67
N VAL A 193 -12.42 -4.63 -1.10
CA VAL A 193 -12.57 -3.35 -0.42
C VAL A 193 -12.99 -2.26 -1.40
N LYS A 194 -13.67 -1.25 -0.87
CA LYS A 194 -13.91 0.03 -1.54
C LYS A 194 -13.11 1.11 -0.84
N ARG A 195 -12.65 2.12 -1.59
CA ARG A 195 -12.46 3.46 -1.02
C ARG A 195 -13.53 4.39 -1.57
N THR A 196 -13.89 5.42 -0.80
CA THR A 196 -14.39 6.68 -1.35
C THR A 196 -13.33 7.74 -1.18
N GLY A 197 -12.90 8.33 -2.29
CA GLY A 197 -11.96 9.44 -2.33
C GLY A 197 -12.64 10.61 -3.02
N SER A 198 -12.37 11.82 -2.56
CA SER A 198 -13.11 12.97 -3.06
C SER A 198 -12.69 13.42 -4.48
N THR A 199 -11.58 12.92 -5.04
CA THR A 199 -11.12 13.26 -6.39
C THR A 199 -11.70 12.30 -7.39
N THR A 200 -11.56 11.00 -7.12
CA THR A 200 -11.92 9.93 -8.06
C THR A 200 -13.31 9.36 -7.79
N GLY A 201 -13.90 9.65 -6.62
CA GLY A 201 -15.13 9.03 -6.15
C GLY A 201 -14.87 7.65 -5.55
N THR A 202 -15.84 6.74 -5.70
CA THR A 202 -15.78 5.40 -5.10
C THR A 202 -15.17 4.38 -6.05
N HIS A 203 -14.08 3.73 -5.62
CA HIS A 203 -13.40 2.67 -6.37
C HIS A 203 -13.28 1.39 -5.55
N SER A 204 -13.37 0.24 -6.22
CA SER A 204 -13.18 -1.09 -5.65
C SER A 204 -11.79 -1.65 -5.96
N GLY A 205 -11.33 -2.60 -5.15
CA GLY A 205 -10.11 -3.37 -5.36
C GLY A 205 -9.92 -4.40 -4.25
N THR A 206 -8.68 -4.81 -4.02
CA THR A 206 -8.33 -5.80 -3.00
C THR A 206 -7.14 -5.36 -2.14
N VAL A 207 -7.15 -5.78 -0.88
CA VAL A 207 -5.99 -5.70 0.02
C VAL A 207 -4.93 -6.69 -0.46
N THR A 208 -3.71 -6.19 -0.70
CA THR A 208 -2.58 -6.94 -1.27
C THR A 208 -1.49 -7.24 -0.25
N ALA A 209 -1.32 -6.39 0.77
CA ALA A 209 -0.42 -6.61 1.90
C ALA A 209 -0.87 -5.81 3.14
N LEU A 210 -0.35 -6.19 4.30
CA LEU A 210 -0.61 -5.58 5.61
C LEU A 210 0.71 -5.35 6.34
N ASN A 211 0.69 -4.50 7.37
CA ASN A 211 1.86 -4.10 8.15
C ASN A 211 3.00 -3.57 7.25
N VAL A 212 2.62 -2.85 6.19
CA VAL A 212 3.56 -2.33 5.20
C VAL A 212 4.23 -1.08 5.75
N THR A 213 5.55 -1.01 5.58
CA THR A 213 6.31 0.23 5.79
C THR A 213 6.49 0.92 4.45
N VAL A 214 6.19 2.22 4.39
CA VAL A 214 6.22 3.04 3.17
C VAL A 214 7.14 4.23 3.40
N ARG A 215 8.11 4.47 2.50
CA ARG A 215 8.91 5.71 2.52
C ARG A 215 8.49 6.62 1.37
N TYR A 216 7.69 7.63 1.70
CA TYR A 216 7.24 8.67 0.77
C TYR A 216 8.40 9.60 0.41
N VAL A 217 8.55 9.86 -0.89
CA VAL A 217 9.59 10.76 -1.42
C VAL A 217 9.49 12.14 -0.77
N GLY A 218 10.59 12.61 -0.18
CA GLY A 218 10.70 13.89 0.52
C GLY A 218 9.69 14.12 1.66
N SER A 219 9.05 13.07 2.18
CA SER A 219 7.93 13.20 3.15
C SER A 219 8.03 12.26 4.36
N GLY A 220 9.05 11.40 4.43
CA GLY A 220 9.29 10.53 5.59
C GLY A 220 8.78 9.09 5.44
N THR A 221 8.85 8.34 6.55
CA THR A 221 8.51 6.90 6.58
C THR A 221 7.30 6.65 7.48
N VAL A 222 6.30 5.93 6.97
CA VAL A 222 5.08 5.53 7.68
C VAL A 222 5.02 4.01 7.82
N ARG A 223 4.56 3.48 8.94
CA ARG A 223 4.55 2.02 9.28
C ARG A 223 3.13 1.50 9.52
N GLY A 224 2.97 0.18 9.61
CA GLY A 224 1.69 -0.45 9.94
C GLY A 224 0.64 -0.45 8.83
N MET A 225 0.98 -0.03 7.61
CA MET A 225 0.00 0.33 6.59
C MET A 225 -0.70 -0.87 5.94
N ILE A 226 -1.94 -0.66 5.52
CA ILE A 226 -2.69 -1.52 4.60
C ILE A 226 -2.31 -1.13 3.17
N GLN A 227 -1.88 -2.07 2.34
CA GLN A 227 -1.60 -1.85 0.91
C GLN A 227 -2.71 -2.46 0.05
N THR A 228 -3.23 -1.72 -0.92
CA THR A 228 -4.23 -2.19 -1.88
C THR A 228 -3.84 -1.86 -3.33
N ASN A 229 -4.55 -2.47 -4.27
CA ASN A 229 -4.52 -2.10 -5.71
C ASN A 229 -5.64 -1.11 -6.11
N VAL A 230 -6.40 -0.57 -5.15
CA VAL A 230 -7.46 0.42 -5.42
C VAL A 230 -6.78 1.70 -5.92
N CYS A 231 -7.09 2.14 -7.14
CA CYS A 231 -6.47 3.32 -7.76
C CYS A 231 -6.79 4.61 -7.00
N ALA A 232 -5.81 5.49 -6.74
CA ALA A 232 -6.01 6.76 -6.04
C ALA A 232 -5.36 7.92 -6.79
N GLU A 233 -5.89 9.13 -6.60
CA GLU A 233 -5.30 10.35 -7.17
C GLU A 233 -5.24 11.47 -6.13
N PRO A 234 -4.37 12.48 -6.33
CA PRO A 234 -4.25 13.61 -5.43
C PRO A 234 -5.60 14.17 -5.00
N GLY A 235 -5.84 14.23 -3.70
CA GLY A 235 -7.01 14.70 -2.98
C GLY A 235 -7.71 13.59 -2.19
N ASP A 236 -7.58 12.34 -2.62
CA ASP A 236 -8.20 11.21 -1.95
C ASP A 236 -7.64 10.93 -0.55
N SER A 237 -6.48 11.50 -0.18
CA SER A 237 -5.94 11.36 1.19
C SER A 237 -6.95 11.77 2.24
N GLY A 238 -6.99 11.02 3.34
CA GLY A 238 -8.03 11.09 4.35
C GLY A 238 -9.25 10.20 4.06
N GLY A 239 -9.52 9.82 2.82
CA GLY A 239 -10.77 9.12 2.45
C GLY A 239 -10.88 7.69 3.00
N PRO A 240 -12.10 7.21 3.32
CA PRO A 240 -12.30 5.91 3.93
C PRO A 240 -11.98 4.75 2.98
N LEU A 241 -11.31 3.72 3.51
CA LEU A 241 -11.26 2.35 3.00
C LEU A 241 -12.20 1.48 3.84
N TYR A 242 -13.08 0.73 3.19
CA TYR A 242 -14.17 0.01 3.84
C TYR A 242 -14.62 -1.25 3.08
N ASP A 243 -15.26 -2.17 3.80
CA ASP A 243 -16.03 -3.29 3.26
C ASP A 243 -17.43 -3.30 3.89
N GLY A 244 -18.48 -3.02 3.10
CA GLY A 244 -19.82 -2.79 3.64
C GLY A 244 -19.84 -1.67 4.67
N SER A 245 -20.18 -1.98 5.92
CA SER A 245 -20.10 -1.09 7.09
C SER A 245 -18.81 -1.24 7.91
N LYS A 246 -17.85 -2.07 7.50
CA LYS A 246 -16.55 -2.16 8.16
C LYS A 246 -15.69 -0.95 7.79
N ALA A 247 -15.35 -0.10 8.76
CA ALA A 247 -14.27 0.87 8.60
C ALA A 247 -12.93 0.15 8.75
N LEU A 248 -12.06 0.25 7.74
CA LEU A 248 -10.77 -0.47 7.70
C LEU A 248 -9.58 0.49 7.78
N GLY A 249 -9.58 1.59 7.00
CA GLY A 249 -8.44 2.49 6.97
C GLY A 249 -8.70 3.86 6.35
N ILE A 250 -7.73 4.75 6.50
CA ILE A 250 -7.72 6.15 6.06
C ILE A 250 -6.69 6.29 4.95
N THR A 251 -7.06 6.84 3.80
CA THR A 251 -6.15 6.96 2.64
C THR A 251 -4.95 7.83 2.98
N SER A 252 -3.73 7.30 2.84
CA SER A 252 -2.50 8.02 3.15
C SER A 252 -1.84 8.56 1.89
N GLY A 253 -1.47 7.67 0.98
CA GLY A 253 -0.80 8.02 -0.27
C GLY A 253 -0.62 6.81 -1.17
N GLY A 254 0.06 6.97 -2.31
CA GLY A 254 0.21 5.90 -3.28
C GLY A 254 0.95 6.31 -4.56
N SER A 255 0.91 5.45 -5.56
CA SER A 255 1.36 5.71 -6.93
C SER A 255 0.35 5.20 -7.96
N GLY A 256 0.49 5.65 -9.20
CA GLY A 256 -0.44 5.33 -10.29
C GLY A 256 -1.55 6.37 -10.42
N ASN A 257 -2.69 5.96 -10.97
CA ASN A 257 -3.91 6.79 -11.14
C ASN A 257 -5.11 5.89 -11.51
N CYS A 258 -6.32 6.45 -11.59
CA CYS A 258 -7.53 5.68 -11.91
C CYS A 258 -7.75 5.38 -13.40
N ARG A 259 -6.80 5.70 -14.28
CA ARG A 259 -6.78 5.24 -15.68
C ARG A 259 -5.90 4.01 -15.90
N SER A 260 -4.82 3.88 -15.12
CA SER A 260 -3.79 2.83 -15.29
C SER A 260 -3.67 1.87 -14.11
N GLY A 261 -4.45 2.09 -13.04
CA GLY A 261 -4.27 1.39 -11.77
C GLY A 261 -3.11 1.98 -10.96
N GLY A 262 -2.82 1.37 -9.81
CA GLY A 262 -1.82 1.88 -8.88
C GLY A 262 -1.64 1.03 -7.64
N THR A 263 -0.85 1.55 -6.70
CA THR A 263 -0.69 1.00 -5.35
C THR A 263 -1.06 2.10 -4.36
N THR A 264 -2.01 1.83 -3.46
CA THR A 264 -2.46 2.81 -2.46
C THR A 264 -2.30 2.25 -1.07
N PHE A 265 -1.84 3.10 -0.15
CA PHE A 265 -1.58 2.80 1.24
C PHE A 265 -2.58 3.51 2.15
N TYR A 266 -3.00 2.82 3.20
CA TYR A 266 -4.01 3.30 4.13
C TYR A 266 -3.57 3.05 5.56
N GLN A 267 -3.73 4.05 6.41
CA GLN A 267 -3.54 3.98 7.85
C GLN A 267 -4.70 3.19 8.46
N PRO A 268 -4.45 2.10 9.22
CA PRO A 268 -5.51 1.39 9.95
C PRO A 268 -6.37 2.33 10.80
N VAL A 269 -7.70 2.29 10.61
CA VAL A 269 -8.61 3.20 11.33
C VAL A 269 -8.69 2.85 12.82
N ARG A 270 -8.51 1.57 13.19
CA ARG A 270 -8.45 1.13 14.60
C ARG A 270 -7.35 1.84 15.37
N GLU A 271 -6.17 2.01 14.76
CA GLU A 271 -5.05 2.68 15.41
C GLU A 271 -5.37 4.16 15.67
N ALA A 272 -5.87 4.87 14.65
CA ALA A 272 -6.27 6.28 14.78
C ALA A 272 -7.39 6.48 15.82
N ALA A 273 -8.41 5.60 15.82
CA ALA A 273 -9.51 5.63 16.78
C ALA A 273 -9.02 5.40 18.22
N ASN A 274 -8.13 4.42 18.43
CA ASN A 274 -7.53 4.13 19.73
C ASN A 274 -6.62 5.28 20.22
N ALA A 275 -5.78 5.85 19.34
CA ALA A 275 -4.83 6.91 19.68
C ALA A 275 -5.53 8.17 20.21
N TYR A 276 -6.73 8.47 19.70
CA TYR A 276 -7.53 9.61 20.13
C TYR A 276 -8.67 9.26 21.11
N ASN A 277 -8.83 8.00 21.50
CA ASN A 277 -9.94 7.51 22.33
C ASN A 277 -11.32 7.96 21.80
N VAL A 278 -11.57 7.69 20.52
CA VAL A 278 -12.80 8.04 19.79
C VAL A 278 -13.46 6.81 19.18
N ASN A 279 -14.78 6.82 19.06
CA ASN A 279 -15.55 5.72 18.47
C ASN A 279 -16.04 6.11 17.07
N VAL A 280 -15.74 5.28 16.05
CA VAL A 280 -16.46 5.30 14.77
C VAL A 280 -17.90 4.81 15.02
N PHE A 281 -18.88 5.42 14.35
CA PHE A 281 -20.30 5.12 14.50
C PHE A 281 -21.04 5.11 13.16
#